data_AF-A0A1Q8AV73-F1
#
_entry.id   AF-A0A1Q8AV73-F1
#
_cell.length_a   1.000
_cell.length_b   1.000
_cell.length_c   1.000
_cell.angle_alpha   90.00
_cell.angle_beta   90.00
_cell.angle_gamma   90.00
#
_symmetry.space_group_name_H-M   'P 1'
#
loop_
_entity.id
_entity.type
_entity.pdbx_description
1 polymer ?
#
loop_
_entity_poly.entity_id
_entity_poly.type
_entity_poly.pdbx_seq_one_letter_code
_entity_poly.pdbx_strand_id
1 'polypeptide(L)'
;MQKITPFLWFDDKAEEAAKFYTSIFKNSKIGNISRYGKEGYEIHRRPMGTVMTVEFQIEGKEFIALNGGPQFKFTEAVSFSVECKTQEEVDELWEKLTDGGEEGACGWLKDKYGLSWQINPTILGVMLRDKDRKRAGRVMEAMLKMKKIEIRALKKAYEG
;
A
#
# COMPACT_ATOMS: atom_id res chain seq x y z
N MET A 1 6.95 -11.29 -17.02
CA MET A 1 6.26 -10.08 -17.52
C MET A 1 4.81 -10.18 -17.12
N GLN A 2 4.32 -9.25 -16.31
CA GLN A 2 2.95 -9.26 -15.79
C GLN A 2 1.96 -8.91 -16.92
N LYS A 3 0.87 -9.67 -17.09
CA LYS A 3 -0.13 -9.41 -18.15
C LYS A 3 -1.04 -8.21 -17.83
N ILE A 4 -1.24 -7.92 -16.54
CA ILE A 4 -2.10 -6.84 -16.03
C ILE A 4 -1.28 -6.07 -15.01
N THR A 5 -1.00 -4.79 -15.25
CA THR A 5 -0.18 -3.96 -14.37
C THR A 5 -1.03 -2.89 -13.70
N PRO A 6 -1.07 -2.80 -12.36
CA PRO A 6 -1.74 -1.71 -11.69
C PRO A 6 -1.11 -0.37 -12.08
N PHE A 7 -1.97 0.58 -12.41
CA PHE A 7 -1.58 1.88 -12.93
C PHE A 7 -2.10 2.96 -11.98
N LEU A 8 -1.19 3.62 -11.28
CA LEU A 8 -1.46 4.45 -10.12
C LEU A 8 -1.40 5.92 -10.50
N TRP A 9 -2.48 6.64 -10.21
CA TRP A 9 -2.61 8.05 -10.55
C TRP A 9 -2.10 8.94 -9.42
N PHE A 10 -1.10 9.76 -9.73
CA PHE A 10 -0.58 10.80 -8.85
C PHE A 10 -0.81 12.17 -9.47
N ASP A 11 -0.80 13.21 -8.63
CA ASP A 11 -0.79 14.58 -9.13
C ASP A 11 0.53 14.87 -9.85
N ASP A 12 1.63 14.99 -9.12
CA ASP A 12 2.97 15.26 -9.67
C ASP A 12 4.10 14.48 -8.97
N LYS A 13 3.73 13.52 -8.11
CA LYS A 13 4.63 12.80 -7.20
C LYS A 13 4.99 11.37 -7.60
N ALA A 14 4.70 10.93 -8.83
CA ALA A 14 4.92 9.54 -9.25
C ALA A 14 6.34 9.03 -9.00
N GLU A 15 7.38 9.79 -9.36
CA GLU A 15 8.78 9.38 -9.14
C GLU A 15 9.15 9.36 -7.65
N GLU A 16 8.64 10.33 -6.89
CA GLU A 16 8.85 10.41 -5.44
C GLU A 16 8.21 9.20 -4.74
N ALA A 17 6.96 8.88 -5.09
CA ALA A 17 6.22 7.75 -4.54
C ALA A 17 6.88 6.42 -4.90
N ALA A 18 7.26 6.23 -6.16
CA ALA A 18 8.00 5.04 -6.58
C ALA A 18 9.28 4.85 -5.76
N LYS A 19 10.10 5.91 -5.59
CA LYS A 19 11.32 5.85 -4.77
C LYS A 19 11.02 5.52 -3.31
N PHE A 20 9.99 6.15 -2.74
CA PHE A 20 9.54 5.88 -1.38
C PHE A 20 9.11 4.41 -1.20
N TYR A 21 8.30 3.85 -2.08
CA TYR A 21 7.92 2.44 -1.98
C TYR A 21 9.13 1.51 -2.12
N THR A 22 10.04 1.81 -3.06
CA THR A 22 11.26 0.99 -3.21
C THR A 22 12.25 1.13 -2.04
N SER A 23 12.22 2.21 -1.26
CA SER A 23 13.05 2.32 -0.05
C SER A 23 12.46 1.58 1.16
N ILE A 24 11.15 1.32 1.14
CA ILE A 24 10.45 0.58 2.20
C ILE A 24 10.60 -0.93 2.01
N PHE A 25 10.34 -1.43 0.80
CA PHE A 25 10.31 -2.86 0.49
C PHE A 25 11.68 -3.38 0.04
N LYS A 26 12.03 -4.59 0.50
CA LYS A 26 13.38 -5.16 0.31
C LYS A 26 13.60 -5.68 -1.10
N ASN A 27 12.60 -6.37 -1.67
CA ASN A 27 12.67 -6.88 -3.04
C ASN A 27 12.03 -5.87 -4.00
N SER A 28 12.76 -4.80 -4.28
CA SER A 28 12.22 -3.66 -5.01
C SER A 28 13.21 -3.11 -6.02
N LYS A 29 12.69 -2.41 -7.03
CA LYS A 29 13.51 -1.67 -8.00
C LYS A 29 12.69 -0.60 -8.72
N ILE A 30 13.37 0.47 -9.11
CA ILE A 30 12.85 1.42 -10.09
C ILE A 30 13.12 0.87 -11.50
N GLY A 31 12.12 0.95 -12.36
CA GLY A 31 12.18 0.57 -13.77
C GLY A 31 12.34 1.79 -14.68
N ASN A 32 11.72 1.74 -15.86
CA ASN A 32 11.79 2.85 -16.80
C ASN A 32 11.05 4.09 -16.31
N ILE A 33 11.62 5.26 -16.61
CA ILE A 33 11.01 6.56 -16.39
C ILE A 33 10.74 7.19 -17.75
N SER A 34 9.47 7.40 -18.08
CA SER A 34 9.08 8.14 -19.28
C SER A 34 8.80 9.59 -18.93
N ARG A 35 9.16 10.51 -19.84
CA ARG A 35 9.00 11.96 -19.64
C ARG A 35 8.05 12.54 -20.67
N TYR A 36 7.37 13.62 -20.30
CA TYR A 36 6.51 14.36 -21.23
C TYR A 36 7.34 14.96 -22.37
N GLY A 37 6.86 14.77 -23.60
CA GLY A 37 7.35 15.43 -24.80
C GLY A 37 6.78 16.84 -24.96
N LYS A 38 6.99 17.42 -26.15
CA LYS A 38 6.33 18.67 -26.56
C LYS A 38 4.93 18.41 -27.12
N GLU A 39 4.71 17.19 -27.59
CA GLU A 39 3.48 16.72 -28.22
C GLU A 39 2.36 16.58 -27.17
N GLY A 40 1.18 17.14 -27.45
CA GLY A 40 0.03 17.04 -26.56
C GLY A 40 0.01 18.08 -25.43
N TYR A 41 0.96 19.02 -25.38
CA TYR A 41 1.07 20.02 -24.32
C TYR A 41 -0.22 20.83 -24.13
N GLU A 42 -0.89 21.18 -25.21
CA GLU A 42 -2.18 21.86 -25.23
C GLU A 42 -3.30 21.08 -24.52
N ILE A 43 -3.17 19.76 -24.41
CA ILE A 43 -4.08 18.85 -23.73
C ILE A 43 -3.65 18.63 -22.27
N HIS A 44 -2.44 18.10 -22.06
CA HIS A 44 -2.00 17.65 -20.73
C HIS A 44 -1.37 18.76 -19.87
N ARG A 45 -0.96 19.89 -20.47
CA ARG A 45 -0.39 21.07 -19.79
C ARG A 45 0.80 20.77 -18.87
N ARG A 46 1.63 19.78 -19.24
CA ARG A 46 2.84 19.38 -18.48
C ARG A 46 4.11 19.86 -19.17
N PRO A 47 5.05 20.50 -18.46
CA PRO A 47 6.29 20.95 -19.08
C PRO A 47 7.09 19.80 -19.69
N MET A 48 7.71 20.04 -20.84
CA MET A 48 8.59 19.08 -21.50
C MET A 48 9.71 18.62 -20.56
N GLY A 49 10.02 17.32 -20.57
CA GLY A 49 11.08 16.73 -19.74
C GLY A 49 10.66 16.40 -18.30
N THR A 50 9.48 16.83 -17.85
CA THR A 50 8.92 16.38 -16.57
C THR A 50 8.52 14.92 -16.64
N VAL A 51 8.53 14.22 -15.49
CA VAL A 51 8.18 12.81 -15.43
C VAL A 51 6.70 12.61 -15.76
N MET A 52 6.43 11.72 -16.71
CA MET A 52 5.11 11.26 -17.07
C MET A 52 4.77 9.98 -16.31
N THR A 53 5.53 8.91 -16.55
CA THR A 53 5.34 7.63 -15.85
C THR A 53 6.62 7.09 -15.26
N VAL A 54 6.48 6.33 -14.19
CA VAL A 54 7.56 5.59 -13.53
C VAL A 54 7.11 4.16 -13.32
N GLU A 55 7.84 3.23 -13.92
CA GLU A 55 7.73 1.82 -13.58
C GLU A 55 8.47 1.56 -12.28
N PHE A 56 7.88 0.74 -11.40
CA PHE A 56 8.56 0.25 -10.22
C PHE A 56 8.07 -1.14 -9.85
N GLN A 57 8.87 -1.84 -9.06
CA GLN A 57 8.53 -3.16 -8.54
C GLN A 57 8.72 -3.15 -7.02
N ILE A 58 7.76 -3.74 -6.30
CA ILE A 58 7.87 -4.06 -4.88
C ILE A 58 7.39 -5.49 -4.65
N GLU A 59 8.14 -6.27 -3.88
CA GLU A 59 7.83 -7.66 -3.52
C GLU A 59 7.40 -8.54 -4.73
N GLY A 60 8.09 -8.37 -5.86
CA GLY A 60 7.84 -9.14 -7.08
C GLY A 60 6.62 -8.69 -7.91
N LYS A 61 5.96 -7.58 -7.55
CA LYS A 61 4.81 -7.01 -8.26
C LYS A 61 5.22 -5.76 -9.01
N GLU A 62 4.91 -5.72 -10.30
CA GLU A 62 5.18 -4.57 -11.18
C GLU A 62 4.02 -3.57 -11.10
N PHE A 63 4.35 -2.28 -11.05
CA PHE A 63 3.43 -1.15 -11.01
C PHE A 63 3.89 -0.05 -11.97
N ILE A 64 2.95 0.78 -12.41
CA ILE A 64 3.25 2.03 -13.12
C ILE A 64 2.60 3.17 -12.35
N ALA A 65 3.38 4.20 -12.00
CA ALA A 65 2.87 5.46 -11.46
C ALA A 65 2.81 6.51 -12.58
N LEU A 66 1.73 7.31 -12.65
CA LEU A 66 1.52 8.38 -13.62
C LEU A 66 1.32 9.72 -12.91
N ASN A 67 2.00 10.76 -13.39
CA ASN A 67 1.72 12.15 -13.04
C ASN A 67 0.58 12.71 -13.89
N GLY A 68 -0.66 12.31 -13.56
CA GLY A 68 -1.85 12.66 -14.33
C GLY A 68 -2.51 13.97 -13.91
N GLY A 69 -2.24 14.44 -12.69
CA GLY A 69 -2.76 15.70 -12.15
C GLY A 69 -3.76 15.48 -11.02
N PRO A 70 -4.35 16.56 -10.46
CA PRO A 70 -5.18 16.47 -9.26
C PRO A 70 -6.60 15.93 -9.51
N GLN A 71 -6.92 15.52 -10.73
CA GLN A 71 -8.29 15.18 -11.16
C GLN A 71 -8.82 13.92 -10.46
N PHE A 72 -7.95 12.94 -10.20
CA PHE A 72 -8.31 11.69 -9.56
C PHE A 72 -7.51 11.50 -8.27
N LYS A 73 -8.20 10.98 -7.25
CA LYS A 73 -7.63 10.69 -5.94
C LYS A 73 -7.83 9.22 -5.62
N PHE A 74 -6.89 8.65 -4.88
CA PHE A 74 -7.07 7.33 -4.32
C PHE A 74 -8.22 7.31 -3.32
N THR A 75 -8.90 6.18 -3.27
CA THR A 75 -9.90 5.83 -2.27
C THR A 75 -9.63 4.40 -1.83
N GLU A 76 -10.24 4.01 -0.72
CA GLU A 76 -10.14 2.67 -0.13
C GLU A 76 -10.66 1.56 -1.07
N ALA A 77 -11.35 1.93 -2.16
CA ALA A 77 -11.84 1.00 -3.18
C ALA A 77 -10.72 0.17 -3.84
N VAL A 78 -9.49 0.69 -3.86
CA VAL A 78 -8.28 -0.06 -4.21
C VAL A 78 -7.30 0.08 -3.06
N SER A 79 -6.81 -1.06 -2.54
CA SER A 79 -5.77 -1.09 -1.53
C SER A 79 -4.80 -2.25 -1.76
N PHE A 80 -3.61 -2.11 -1.19
CA PHE A 80 -2.59 -3.15 -1.23
C PHE A 80 -2.50 -3.85 0.13
N SER A 81 -2.86 -5.14 0.13
CA SER A 81 -2.75 -5.99 1.30
C SER A 81 -1.37 -6.64 1.35
N VAL A 82 -0.63 -6.35 2.41
CA VAL A 82 0.70 -6.89 2.68
C VAL A 82 0.61 -7.90 3.81
N GLU A 83 1.02 -9.13 3.52
CA GLU A 83 1.07 -10.21 4.52
C GLU A 83 2.42 -10.20 5.25
N CYS A 84 2.37 -9.91 6.54
CA CYS A 84 3.55 -9.87 7.40
C CYS A 84 3.69 -11.17 8.21
N LYS A 85 4.91 -11.67 8.39
CA LYS A 85 5.18 -12.89 9.15
C LYS A 85 5.45 -12.63 10.62
N THR A 86 5.99 -11.47 10.96
CA THR A 86 6.37 -11.11 12.33
C THR A 86 5.81 -9.76 12.74
N GLN A 87 5.87 -9.45 14.04
CA GLN A 87 5.38 -8.16 14.55
C GLN A 87 6.30 -7.03 14.09
N GLU A 88 7.61 -7.28 14.03
CA GLU A 88 8.61 -6.31 13.59
C GLU A 88 8.36 -5.87 12.13
N GLU A 89 7.93 -6.79 11.27
CA GLU A 89 7.56 -6.47 9.89
C GLU A 89 6.28 -5.63 9.82
N VAL A 90 5.27 -5.95 10.67
CA VAL A 90 4.06 -5.11 10.79
C VAL A 90 4.44 -3.71 11.25
N ASP A 91 5.29 -3.60 12.27
CA ASP A 91 5.69 -2.34 12.87
C ASP A 91 6.49 -1.48 11.88
N GLU A 92 7.50 -2.06 11.23
CA GLU A 92 8.34 -1.36 10.25
C GLU A 92 7.53 -0.80 9.08
N LEU A 93 6.63 -1.62 8.51
CA LEU A 93 5.81 -1.18 7.38
C LEU A 93 4.74 -0.18 7.80
N TRP A 94 4.11 -0.39 8.96
CA TRP A 94 3.11 0.54 9.49
C TRP A 94 3.72 1.92 9.71
N GLU A 95 4.82 2.00 10.44
CA GLU A 95 5.50 3.26 10.76
C GLU A 95 5.95 4.00 9.49
N LYS A 96 6.62 3.31 8.55
CA LYS A 96 7.10 3.95 7.33
C LYS A 96 5.97 4.42 6.43
N LEU A 97 4.90 3.63 6.26
CA LEU A 97 3.80 4.00 5.36
C LEU A 97 2.87 5.05 5.99
N THR A 98 2.82 5.16 7.31
CA THR A 98 2.04 6.22 8.00
C THR A 98 2.82 7.51 8.19
N ASP A 99 4.13 7.55 7.87
CA ASP A 99 4.92 8.78 7.88
C ASP A 99 4.39 9.79 6.84
N GLY A 100 3.81 10.89 7.34
CA GLY A 100 3.06 11.86 6.55
C GLY A 100 1.71 11.38 6.01
N GLY A 101 1.27 10.19 6.42
CA GLY A 101 -0.01 9.56 6.06
C GLY A 101 -1.04 9.58 7.19
N GLU A 102 -2.01 8.67 7.11
CA GLU A 102 -3.11 8.55 8.07
C GLU A 102 -3.30 7.10 8.51
N GLU A 103 -3.35 6.88 9.82
CA GLU A 103 -3.71 5.57 10.38
C GLU A 103 -5.20 5.28 10.23
N GLY A 104 -5.53 4.09 9.72
CA GLY A 104 -6.88 3.54 9.70
C GLY A 104 -7.11 2.46 10.76
N ALA A 105 -8.30 1.85 10.72
CA ALA A 105 -8.68 0.77 11.61
C ALA A 105 -8.30 -0.60 11.03
N CYS A 106 -8.17 -1.62 11.88
CA CYS A 106 -8.06 -3.03 11.47
C CYS A 106 -6.93 -3.31 10.45
N GLY A 107 -5.76 -2.70 10.64
CA GLY A 107 -4.61 -2.86 9.75
C GLY A 107 -4.63 -1.96 8.51
N TRP A 108 -5.66 -1.12 8.33
CA TRP A 108 -5.73 -0.15 7.24
C TRP A 108 -4.92 1.12 7.55
N LEU A 109 -4.35 1.72 6.51
CA LEU A 109 -3.75 3.04 6.54
C LEU A 109 -3.81 3.69 5.16
N LYS A 110 -3.60 5.01 5.10
CA LYS A 110 -3.29 5.75 3.88
C LYS A 110 -1.87 6.29 3.98
N ASP A 111 -1.10 6.15 2.92
CA ASP A 111 0.21 6.80 2.86
C ASP A 111 0.09 8.31 2.58
N LYS A 112 1.22 9.03 2.61
CA LYS A 112 1.29 10.47 2.33
C LYS A 112 0.79 10.89 0.94
N TYR A 113 0.58 9.94 0.03
CA TYR A 113 0.02 10.18 -1.31
C TYR A 113 -1.48 9.84 -1.37
N GLY A 114 -2.06 9.35 -0.28
CA GLY A 114 -3.47 8.96 -0.14
C GLY A 114 -3.77 7.52 -0.56
N LEU A 115 -2.78 6.74 -0.99
CA LEU A 115 -2.98 5.35 -1.41
C LEU A 115 -3.24 4.47 -0.19
N SER A 116 -4.26 3.61 -0.28
CA SER A 116 -4.66 2.74 0.83
C SER A 116 -3.85 1.45 0.89
N TRP A 117 -3.43 1.08 2.10
CA TRP A 117 -2.68 -0.14 2.40
C TRP A 117 -3.36 -0.91 3.54
N GLN A 118 -3.17 -2.22 3.55
CA GLN A 118 -3.57 -3.11 4.64
C GLN A 118 -2.35 -3.91 5.11
N ILE A 119 -1.82 -3.58 6.30
CA ILE A 119 -0.65 -4.24 6.87
C ILE A 119 -1.14 -5.26 7.89
N ASN A 120 -1.21 -6.52 7.46
CA ASN A 120 -1.84 -7.58 8.22
C ASN A 120 -0.88 -8.75 8.41
N PRO A 121 -0.76 -9.30 9.64
CA PRO A 121 0.02 -10.50 9.83
C PRO A 121 -0.70 -11.71 9.24
N THR A 122 0.00 -12.64 8.58
CA THR A 122 -0.58 -13.84 7.93
C THR A 122 -1.47 -14.63 8.89
N ILE A 123 -1.10 -14.66 10.19
CA ILE A 123 -1.85 -15.40 11.21
C ILE A 123 -3.26 -14.84 11.46
N LEU A 124 -3.51 -13.54 11.21
CA LEU A 124 -4.84 -12.94 11.36
C LEU A 124 -5.85 -13.61 10.42
N GLY A 125 -5.47 -13.79 9.14
CA GLY A 125 -6.31 -14.45 8.15
C GLY A 125 -6.61 -15.91 8.49
N VAL A 126 -5.64 -16.62 9.07
CA VAL A 126 -5.81 -18.00 9.55
C VAL A 126 -6.82 -18.04 10.71
N MET A 127 -6.64 -17.20 11.72
CA MET A 127 -7.51 -17.17 12.90
C MET A 127 -8.96 -16.78 12.57
N LEU A 128 -9.17 -15.81 11.67
CA LEU A 128 -10.51 -15.38 11.27
C LEU A 128 -11.28 -16.44 10.45
N ARG A 129 -10.56 -17.36 9.82
CA ARG A 129 -11.12 -18.48 9.03
C ARG A 129 -11.28 -19.76 9.84
N ASP A 130 -11.03 -19.73 11.15
CA ASP A 130 -11.17 -20.92 11.99
C ASP A 130 -12.62 -21.46 11.97
N LYS A 131 -12.73 -22.79 12.03
CA LYS A 131 -14.03 -23.49 12.03
C LYS A 131 -14.80 -23.25 13.32
N ASP A 132 -14.09 -23.04 14.44
CA ASP A 132 -14.68 -22.58 15.69
C ASP A 132 -15.02 -21.09 15.58
N ARG A 133 -16.30 -20.82 15.34
CA ARG A 133 -16.85 -19.46 15.19
C ARG A 133 -16.70 -18.63 16.46
N LYS A 134 -16.59 -19.24 17.65
CA LYS A 134 -16.36 -18.49 18.89
C LYS A 134 -14.94 -17.97 18.95
N ARG A 135 -13.95 -18.81 18.60
CA ARG A 135 -12.53 -18.39 18.50
C ARG A 135 -12.35 -17.29 17.46
N ALA A 136 -12.86 -17.50 16.25
CA ALA A 136 -12.81 -16.50 15.18
C ALA A 136 -13.52 -15.20 15.58
N GLY A 137 -14.65 -15.29 16.30
CA GLY A 137 -15.40 -14.15 16.81
C GLY A 137 -14.60 -13.28 17.79
N ARG A 138 -13.87 -13.87 18.73
CA ARG A 138 -13.01 -13.12 19.67
C ARG A 138 -11.85 -12.43 18.97
N VAL A 139 -11.26 -13.08 17.98
CA VAL A 139 -10.20 -12.46 17.16
C VAL A 139 -10.75 -11.28 16.38
N MET A 140 -11.94 -11.40 15.79
CA MET A 140 -12.62 -10.29 15.13
C MET A 140 -12.88 -9.14 16.12
N GLU A 141 -13.41 -9.43 17.31
CA GLU A 141 -13.67 -8.39 18.32
C GLU A 141 -12.39 -7.68 18.77
N ALA A 142 -11.29 -8.42 18.94
CA ALA A 142 -9.99 -7.85 19.27
C ALA A 142 -9.46 -6.96 18.12
N MET A 143 -9.54 -7.43 16.88
CA MET A 143 -9.09 -6.70 15.69
C MET A 143 -9.87 -5.39 15.49
N LEU A 144 -11.19 -5.38 15.72
CA LEU A 144 -12.02 -4.17 15.58
C LEU A 144 -11.64 -3.03 16.52
N LYS A 145 -10.90 -3.33 17.61
CA LYS A 145 -10.38 -2.35 18.57
C LYS A 145 -8.97 -1.86 18.21
N MET A 146 -8.36 -2.40 17.15
CA MET A 146 -7.00 -2.10 16.73
C MET A 146 -6.97 -1.14 15.54
N LYS A 147 -5.92 -0.32 15.51
CA LYS A 147 -5.45 0.34 14.30
C LYS A 147 -4.37 -0.52 13.65
N LYS A 148 -3.12 -0.39 14.12
CA LYS A 148 -2.04 -1.34 13.84
C LYS A 148 -2.36 -2.69 14.49
N ILE A 149 -2.10 -3.78 13.78
CA ILE A 149 -2.39 -5.12 14.27
C ILE A 149 -1.30 -5.60 15.23
N GLU A 150 -1.72 -6.08 16.40
CA GLU A 150 -0.85 -6.64 17.44
C GLU A 150 -1.01 -8.17 17.50
N ILE A 151 -0.05 -8.91 16.95
CA ILE A 151 -0.09 -10.39 16.85
C ILE A 151 -0.32 -11.04 18.21
N ARG A 152 0.35 -10.54 19.27
CA ARG A 152 0.24 -11.10 20.62
C ARG A 152 -1.18 -10.97 21.18
N ALA A 153 -1.82 -9.83 20.95
CA ALA A 153 -3.18 -9.58 21.41
C ALA A 153 -4.19 -10.46 20.64
N LEU A 154 -4.00 -10.64 19.34
CA LEU A 154 -4.82 -11.56 18.54
C LEU A 154 -4.70 -13.01 19.03
N LYS A 155 -3.47 -13.50 19.26
CA LYS A 155 -3.25 -14.86 19.80
C LYS A 155 -3.94 -15.05 21.16
N LYS A 156 -3.83 -14.07 22.06
CA LYS A 156 -4.51 -14.10 23.35
C LYS A 156 -6.04 -14.20 23.20
N ALA A 157 -6.62 -13.41 22.30
CA ALA A 157 -8.07 -13.46 22.02
C ALA A 157 -8.49 -14.80 21.39
N TYR A 158 -7.63 -15.37 20.56
CA TYR A 158 -7.86 -16.67 19.93
C TYR A 158 -7.89 -17.82 20.95
N GLU A 159 -6.94 -17.83 21.88
CA GLU A 159 -6.74 -18.92 22.85
C GLU A 159 -7.73 -18.93 24.02
N GLY A 160 -8.19 -17.78 24.51
CA GLY A 160 -9.13 -17.69 25.64
C GLY A 160 -10.57 -17.72 25.17
#